data_AF-A0A0P8C5U7-F1
#
_entry.id   AF-A0A0P8C5U7-F1
#
_cell.length_a   1.000
_cell.length_b   1.000
_cell.length_c   1.000
_cell.angle_alpha   90.00
_cell.angle_beta   90.00
_cell.angle_gamma   90.00
#
_symmetry.space_group_name_H-M   'P 1'
#
loop_
_entity.id
_entity.type
_entity.pdbx_description
1 polymer ?
#
loop_
_entity_poly.entity_id
_entity_poly.type
_entity_poly.pdbx_seq_one_letter_code
_entity_poly.pdbx_strand_id
1 'polypeptide(L)'
;MSKWRIIAKHEYLTNIKRKEFLFITFVIPLFIFAIMGLSFLLIGIGGHNEENKIGYVDNTGLFDPSNLTKYTDEDLARKDLLDNKITNYFVIPENYTATGKIIIYSSKKELRRQYEDRRADQEFSS
;
A
#
# COMPACT_ATOMS: atom_id res chain seq x y z
N MET A 1 18.00 13.59 -59.03
CA MET A 1 17.22 14.54 -58.21
C MET A 1 15.82 13.98 -57.98
N SER A 2 15.53 13.43 -56.81
CA SER A 2 14.21 12.82 -56.53
C SER A 2 13.25 13.86 -55.95
N LYS A 3 12.50 14.52 -56.85
CA LYS A 3 11.55 15.61 -56.52
C LYS A 3 10.57 15.23 -55.40
N TRP A 4 10.22 13.95 -55.29
CA TRP A 4 9.32 13.42 -54.25
C TRP A 4 9.82 13.67 -52.81
N ARG A 5 11.14 13.66 -52.55
CA ARG A 5 11.68 13.89 -51.20
C ARG A 5 11.47 15.33 -50.72
N ILE A 6 11.55 16.29 -51.64
CA ILE A 6 11.34 17.71 -51.32
C ILE A 6 9.87 17.94 -50.98
N ILE A 7 8.96 17.37 -51.78
CA ILE A 7 7.51 17.44 -51.56
C ILE A 7 7.15 16.78 -50.23
N ALA A 8 7.63 15.57 -49.98
CA ALA A 8 7.38 14.84 -48.73
C ALA A 8 7.88 15.61 -47.50
N LYS A 9 9.07 16.23 -47.57
CA LYS A 9 9.62 17.04 -46.47
C LYS A 9 8.74 18.27 -46.19
N HIS A 10 8.28 18.95 -47.23
CA HIS A 10 7.44 20.14 -47.09
C HIS A 10 6.10 19.79 -46.44
N GLU A 11 5.41 18.77 -46.96
CA GLU A 11 4.13 18.29 -46.43
C GLU A 11 4.24 17.78 -44.99
N TYR A 12 5.30 17.03 -44.68
CA TYR A 12 5.55 16.54 -43.32
C TYR A 12 5.78 17.70 -42.34
N LEU A 13 6.65 18.65 -42.67
CA LEU A 13 6.96 19.79 -41.79
C LEU A 13 5.72 20.67 -41.54
N THR A 14 4.86 20.84 -42.54
CA THR A 14 3.61 21.59 -42.40
C THR A 14 2.61 20.87 -41.49
N ASN A 15 2.50 19.54 -41.61
CA ASN A 15 1.60 18.74 -40.79
C ASN A 15 2.05 18.65 -39.32
N ILE A 16 3.34 18.40 -39.04
CA ILE A 16 3.81 18.28 -37.64
C ILE A 16 3.78 19.61 -36.89
N LYS A 17 3.84 20.74 -37.60
CA LYS A 17 3.73 22.09 -37.01
C LYS A 17 2.29 22.54 -36.82
N ARG A 18 1.30 21.76 -37.29
CA ARG A 18 -0.10 22.09 -37.06
C ARG A 18 -0.41 21.97 -35.57
N LYS A 19 -1.06 23.00 -35.02
CA LYS A 19 -1.41 23.07 -33.59
C LYS A 19 -2.18 21.84 -33.10
N GLU A 20 -3.05 21.27 -33.92
CA GLU A 20 -3.81 20.05 -33.63
C GLU A 20 -2.91 18.82 -33.48
N PHE A 21 -1.92 18.67 -34.37
CA PHE A 21 -0.97 17.56 -34.35
C PHE A 21 -0.09 17.62 -33.10
N LEU A 22 0.43 18.81 -32.78
CA LEU A 22 1.16 19.05 -31.54
C LEU A 22 0.30 18.78 -30.31
N PHE A 23 -0.95 19.26 -30.31
CA PHE A 23 -1.85 19.06 -29.17
C PHE A 23 -2.09 17.58 -28.91
N ILE A 24 -2.50 16.80 -29.92
CA ILE A 24 -2.82 15.38 -29.70
C ILE A 24 -1.57 14.55 -29.35
N THR A 25 -0.42 14.88 -29.97
CA THR A 25 0.84 14.14 -29.76
C THR A 25 1.45 14.39 -28.40
N PHE A 26 1.30 15.60 -27.83
CA PHE A 26 1.91 15.93 -26.54
C PHE A 26 0.91 15.94 -25.39
N VAL A 27 -0.28 16.51 -25.58
CA VAL A 27 -1.25 16.71 -24.48
C VAL A 27 -1.89 15.39 -24.07
N ILE A 28 -2.26 14.51 -25.01
CA ILE A 28 -2.86 13.22 -24.66
C ILE A 28 -1.88 12.33 -23.88
N PRO A 29 -0.63 12.10 -24.34
CA PRO A 29 0.34 11.33 -23.55
C PRO A 29 0.66 11.99 -22.21
N LEU A 30 0.82 13.31 -22.17
CA LEU A 30 1.06 14.03 -20.92
C LEU A 30 -0.11 13.88 -19.92
N PHE A 31 -1.34 13.90 -20.42
CA PHE A 31 -2.53 13.69 -19.60
C PHE A 31 -2.58 12.27 -19.02
N ILE A 32 -2.21 11.25 -19.81
CA ILE A 32 -2.08 9.87 -19.33
C ILE A 32 -1.02 9.79 -18.23
N PHE A 33 0.16 10.39 -18.45
CA PHE A 33 1.21 10.45 -17.42
C PHE A 33 0.75 11.19 -16.16
N ALA A 34 -0.06 12.24 -16.29
CA ALA A 34 -0.59 12.98 -15.15
C ALA A 34 -1.54 12.10 -14.31
N ILE A 35 -2.43 11.33 -14.95
CA ILE A 35 -3.32 10.40 -14.24
C ILE A 35 -2.50 9.31 -13.55
N MET A 36 -1.55 8.70 -14.25
CA MET A 36 -0.68 7.66 -13.67
C MET A 36 0.15 8.20 -12.51
N GLY A 37 0.73 9.39 -12.67
CA GLY A 37 1.49 10.07 -11.62
C GLY A 37 0.62 10.41 -10.41
N LEU A 38 -0.62 10.84 -10.63
CA LEU A 38 -1.57 11.10 -9.55
C LEU A 38 -1.87 9.82 -8.76
N SER A 39 -2.10 8.69 -9.43
CA SER A 39 -2.29 7.40 -8.76
C SER A 39 -1.07 7.02 -7.91
N PHE A 40 0.14 7.24 -8.41
CA PHE A 40 1.37 6.98 -7.65
C PHE A 40 1.51 7.89 -6.42
N LEU A 41 1.16 9.18 -6.54
CA LEU A 41 1.15 10.11 -5.41
C LEU A 41 0.14 9.66 -4.35
N LEU A 42 -1.06 9.24 -4.75
CA LEU A 42 -2.09 8.75 -3.83
C LEU A 42 -1.64 7.46 -3.12
N ILE A 43 -0.99 6.53 -3.81
CA ILE A 43 -0.40 5.34 -3.21
C ILE A 43 0.73 5.71 -2.24
N GLY A 44 1.59 6.68 -2.57
CA GLY A 44 2.66 7.12 -1.67
C GLY A 44 2.16 7.80 -0.39
N ILE A 45 0.99 8.44 -0.42
CA ILE A 45 0.41 9.14 0.74
C ILE A 45 -0.48 8.19 1.57
N GLY A 46 -1.17 7.22 0.94
CA GLY A 46 -2.09 6.30 1.61
C GLY A 46 -1.53 4.89 1.87
N GLY A 47 -0.51 4.49 1.13
CA GLY A 47 0.22 3.23 1.28
C GLY A 47 1.39 3.43 2.22
N HIS A 48 1.11 3.46 3.53
CA HIS A 48 2.09 2.86 4.41
C HIS A 48 2.29 1.44 3.88
N ASN A 49 3.46 1.18 3.32
CA ASN A 49 4.03 -0.15 3.35
C ASN A 49 4.24 -0.44 4.83
N GLU A 50 3.15 -0.78 5.51
CA GLU A 50 3.19 -1.50 6.76
C GLU A 50 3.85 -2.82 6.34
N GLU A 51 5.20 -2.85 6.36
CA GLU A 51 5.85 -4.01 6.97
C GLU A 51 5.01 -4.23 8.22
N ASN A 52 4.13 -5.23 8.18
CA ASN A 52 3.21 -5.53 9.27
C ASN A 52 4.10 -5.88 10.46
N LYS A 53 4.57 -4.85 11.16
CA LYS A 53 5.42 -4.97 12.33
C LYS A 53 4.48 -5.40 13.40
N ILE A 54 4.44 -6.70 13.58
CA ILE A 54 3.64 -7.33 14.62
C ILE A 54 4.49 -7.31 15.88
N GLY A 55 3.96 -6.69 16.93
CA GLY A 55 4.53 -6.71 18.26
C GLY A 55 4.12 -7.96 19.03
N TYR A 56 4.91 -8.37 20.01
CA TYR A 56 4.49 -9.37 20.97
C TYR A 56 5.00 -9.06 22.38
N VAL A 57 4.21 -9.45 23.38
CA VAL A 57 4.58 -9.46 24.79
C VAL A 57 4.58 -10.91 25.25
N ASP A 58 5.73 -11.38 25.74
CA ASP A 58 5.87 -12.76 26.22
C ASP A 58 6.10 -12.79 27.72
N ASN A 59 5.08 -13.23 28.46
CA ASN A 59 5.18 -13.43 29.92
C ASN A 59 5.69 -14.83 30.29
N THR A 60 5.88 -15.73 29.33
CA THR A 60 6.39 -17.09 29.58
C THR A 60 7.90 -17.16 29.52
N GLY A 61 8.54 -16.27 28.75
CA GLY A 61 9.97 -16.29 28.45
C GLY A 61 10.38 -17.45 27.51
N LEU A 62 9.41 -18.21 26.99
CA LEU A 62 9.64 -19.37 26.12
C LEU A 62 9.57 -19.02 24.63
N PHE A 63 9.23 -17.77 24.30
CA PHE A 63 8.98 -17.34 22.93
C PHE A 63 9.98 -16.24 22.52
N ASP A 64 10.80 -16.54 21.51
CA ASP A 64 11.75 -15.58 20.93
C ASP A 64 11.90 -15.75 19.41
N PRO A 65 10.90 -15.28 18.63
CA PRO A 65 10.97 -15.22 17.18
C PRO A 65 11.95 -14.13 16.71
N SER A 66 12.76 -14.45 15.69
CA SER A 66 13.76 -13.52 15.13
C SER A 66 13.17 -12.36 14.30
N ASN A 67 11.88 -12.42 13.96
CA ASN A 67 11.22 -11.53 13.00
C ASN A 67 10.06 -10.71 13.59
N LEU A 68 9.90 -10.71 14.92
CA LEU A 68 8.84 -9.94 15.60
C LEU A 68 9.44 -8.97 16.61
N THR A 69 8.71 -7.88 16.86
CA THR A 69 9.17 -6.85 17.82
C THR A 69 8.75 -7.27 19.23
N LYS A 70 9.73 -7.60 20.08
CA LYS A 70 9.49 -7.95 21.47
C LYS A 70 9.26 -6.69 22.31
N TYR A 71 8.19 -6.71 23.10
CA TYR A 71 7.88 -5.68 24.09
C TYR A 71 8.01 -6.24 25.50
N THR A 72 8.52 -5.41 26.40
CA THR A 72 8.69 -5.76 27.82
C THR A 72 7.36 -5.75 28.57
N ASP A 73 6.43 -4.89 28.16
CA ASP A 73 5.11 -4.75 28.78
C ASP A 73 4.04 -4.42 27.73
N GLU A 74 2.78 -4.63 28.12
CA GLU A 74 1.63 -4.38 27.26
C GLU A 74 1.40 -2.88 26.99
N ASP A 75 1.79 -1.99 27.90
CA ASP A 75 1.55 -0.56 27.76
C ASP A 75 2.44 0.08 26.68
N LEU A 76 3.68 -0.38 26.53
CA LEU A 76 4.59 -0.02 25.44
C LEU A 76 4.06 -0.52 24.10
N ALA A 77 3.61 -1.78 24.04
CA ALA A 77 3.02 -2.34 22.83
C ALA A 77 1.75 -1.59 22.41
N ARG A 78 0.90 -1.24 23.38
CA ARG A 78 -0.31 -0.45 23.16
C ARG A 78 0.01 0.96 22.69
N LYS A 79 1.01 1.62 23.28
CA LYS A 79 1.46 2.94 22.84
C LYS A 79 1.94 2.91 21.40
N ASP A 80 2.77 1.96 21.04
CA ASP A 80 3.30 1.83 19.68
C ASP A 80 2.21 1.46 18.66
N LEU A 81 1.17 0.72 19.08
CA LEU A 81 -0.03 0.47 18.27
C LEU A 81 -0.80 1.78 18.01
N LEU A 82 -0.97 2.62 19.02
CA LEU A 82 -1.66 3.91 18.90
C LEU A 82 -0.85 4.94 18.09
N ASP A 83 0.48 4.90 18.20
CA ASP A 83 1.42 5.72 17.43
C ASP A 83 1.57 5.22 15.96
N ASN A 84 0.86 4.15 15.57
CA ASN A 84 0.96 3.48 14.26
C ASN A 84 2.38 2.98 13.91
N LYS A 85 3.21 2.64 14.91
CA LYS A 85 4.52 2.01 14.69
C LYS A 85 4.40 0.51 14.44
N ILE A 86 3.34 -0.09 14.98
CA ILE A 86 2.96 -1.50 14.77
C ILE A 86 1.49 -1.56 14.37
N THR A 87 1.13 -2.56 13.57
CA THR A 87 -0.25 -2.74 13.09
C THR A 87 -1.10 -3.49 14.10
N ASN A 88 -0.50 -4.49 14.76
CA ASN A 88 -1.13 -5.37 15.75
C ASN A 88 -0.08 -5.83 16.77
N TYR A 89 -0.52 -6.24 17.96
CA TYR A 89 0.31 -7.01 18.88
C TYR A 89 -0.47 -8.13 19.55
N PHE A 90 0.24 -9.14 20.06
CA PHE A 90 -0.37 -10.19 20.86
C PHE A 90 0.37 -10.41 22.19
N VAL A 91 -0.37 -10.88 23.19
CA VAL A 91 0.13 -11.17 24.53
C VAL A 91 0.07 -12.67 24.75
N ILE A 92 1.21 -13.25 25.11
CA ILE A 92 1.33 -14.64 25.56
C ILE A 92 1.26 -14.63 27.10
N PRO A 93 0.14 -15.06 27.70
CA PRO A 93 0.00 -15.09 29.15
C PRO A 93 0.85 -16.22 29.77
N GLU A 94 1.18 -16.11 31.05
CA GLU A 94 1.97 -17.14 31.76
C GLU A 94 1.32 -18.54 31.70
N ASN A 95 -0.01 -18.60 31.68
CA ASN A 95 -0.77 -19.85 31.60
C ASN A 95 -0.97 -20.36 30.15
N TYR A 96 -0.23 -19.84 29.18
CA TYR A 96 -0.32 -20.27 27.78
C TYR A 96 -0.10 -21.77 27.62
N THR A 97 0.86 -22.36 28.33
CA THR A 97 1.15 -23.81 28.25
C THR A 97 -0.02 -24.68 28.72
N ALA A 98 -0.87 -24.16 29.60
CA ALA A 98 -2.05 -24.85 30.10
C ALA A 98 -3.31 -24.59 29.27
N THR A 99 -3.43 -23.39 28.67
CA THR A 99 -4.67 -22.93 28.02
C THR A 99 -4.61 -22.92 26.49
N GLY A 100 -3.42 -22.78 25.91
CA GLY A 100 -3.21 -22.55 24.48
C GLY A 100 -3.77 -21.23 23.95
N LYS A 101 -4.09 -20.27 24.84
CA LYS A 101 -4.77 -19.01 24.47
C LYS A 101 -3.81 -17.82 24.47
N ILE A 102 -3.92 -17.00 23.43
CA ILE A 102 -3.26 -15.69 23.33
C ILE A 102 -4.32 -14.59 23.21
N ILE A 103 -3.94 -13.36 23.54
CA ILE A 103 -4.80 -12.18 23.40
C ILE A 103 -4.21 -11.32 22.28
N ILE A 104 -5.02 -10.98 21.28
CA ILE A 104 -4.61 -10.17 20.13
C ILE A 104 -5.27 -8.80 20.23
N TYR A 105 -4.47 -7.76 20.04
CA TYR A 105 -4.89 -6.37 20.01
C TYR A 105 -4.60 -5.77 18.65
N SER A 106 -5.63 -5.09 18.11
CA SER A 106 -5.63 -4.49 16.79
C SER A 106 -6.25 -3.11 16.85
N SER A 107 -5.83 -2.21 15.96
CA SER A 107 -6.49 -0.91 15.86
C SER A 107 -7.94 -1.10 15.38
N LYS A 108 -8.86 -0.26 15.88
CA LYS A 108 -10.28 -0.30 15.46
C LYS A 108 -10.44 -0.11 13.94
N LYS A 109 -9.57 0.69 13.33
CA LYS A 109 -9.52 0.92 11.89
C LYS A 109 -9.20 -0.37 11.14
N GLU A 110 -8.20 -1.12 11.62
CA GLU A 110 -7.77 -2.36 10.99
C GLU A 110 -8.80 -3.48 11.14
N LEU A 111 -9.40 -3.61 12.33
CA LEU A 111 -10.52 -4.54 12.54
C LEU A 111 -11.65 -4.27 11.54
N ARG A 112 -12.01 -2.99 11.35
CA ARG A 112 -13.07 -2.61 10.42
C ARG A 112 -12.74 -2.97 8.97
N ARG A 113 -11.52 -2.72 8.49
CA ARG A 113 -11.07 -3.15 7.15
C ARG A 113 -11.22 -4.66 6.98
N GLN A 114 -10.73 -5.44 7.95
CA GLN A 114 -10.81 -6.90 7.91
C GLN A 114 -12.26 -7.42 7.90
N TYR A 115 -13.20 -6.72 8.55
CA TYR A 115 -14.63 -7.06 8.48
C TYR A 115 -15.25 -6.69 7.13
N GLU A 116 -14.89 -5.55 6.56
CA GLU A 116 -15.39 -5.09 5.25
C GLU A 116 -14.90 -6.03 4.13
N ASP A 117 -13.62 -6.44 4.14
CA ASP A 117 -13.05 -7.39 3.17
C ASP A 117 -13.73 -8.77 3.25
N ARG A 118 -13.87 -9.34 4.46
CA ARG A 118 -14.53 -10.64 4.63
C ARG A 118 -16.00 -10.65 4.19
N ARG A 119 -16.69 -9.51 4.30
CA ARG A 119 -18.07 -9.39 3.80
C ARG A 119 -18.10 -9.37 2.27
N ALA A 120 -17.19 -8.65 1.63
CA ALA A 120 -17.09 -8.63 0.17
C ALA A 120 -16.85 -10.04 -0.39
N ASP A 121 -15.97 -10.83 0.23
CA ASP A 121 -15.68 -12.21 -0.20
C ASP A 121 -16.91 -13.14 -0.11
N GLN A 122 -17.75 -12.96 0.91
CA GLN A 122 -18.97 -13.77 1.07
C GLN A 122 -20.06 -13.41 0.06
N GLU A 123 -20.17 -12.13 -0.31
CA GLU A 123 -21.11 -11.66 -1.34
C GLU A 123 -20.71 -12.09 -2.76
N PHE A 124 -19.41 -12.24 -3.05
CA PHE A 124 -18.93 -12.71 -4.36
C PHE A 124 -18.97 -14.24 -4.54
N SER A 125 -19.13 -15.00 -3.45
CA SER A 125 -19.21 -16.48 -3.49
C SER A 125 -20.65 -17.02 -3.53
N SER A 126 -21.67 -16.15 -3.64
CA SER A 126 -23.10 -16.49 -3.68
C SER A 126 -23.68 -16.27 -5.06
#